data_AF-A0A5M4DE69-F1
#
_entry.id   AF-A0A5M4DE69-F1
#
_cell.length_a   1.000
_cell.length_b   1.000
_cell.length_c   1.000
_cell.angle_alpha   90.00
_cell.angle_beta   90.00
_cell.angle_gamma   90.00
#
_symmetry.space_group_name_H-M   'P 1'
#
loop_
_entity.id
_entity.type
_entity.pdbx_description
1 polymer ?
#
loop_
_entity_poly.entity_id
_entity_poly.type
_entity_poly.pdbx_seq_one_letter_code
_entity_poly.pdbx_strand_id
1 'polypeptide(L)' 'EVLREDIERWEEAMRCYELFRGGVSKFEYLEYYKALARSRGCEARWEFAVTFAVPQEERRRLVTTLLPEPSR' A
#
# COMPACT_ATOMS: atom_id res chain seq x y z
N GLU A 1 -1.72 5.73 -8.81
CA GLU A 1 -0.80 4.66 -9.23
C GLU A 1 0.13 4.38 -8.07
N VAL A 2 0.55 3.12 -7.87
CA VAL A 2 1.58 2.79 -6.87
C VAL A 2 2.83 2.40 -7.66
N LEU A 3 3.85 3.24 -7.59
CA LEU A 3 5.10 3.06 -8.31
C LEU A 3 6.10 2.28 -7.45
N ARG A 4 7.20 1.87 -8.08
CA ARG A 4 8.28 1.18 -7.39
C ARG A 4 8.91 2.05 -6.30
N GLU A 5 9.08 3.33 -6.58
CA GLU A 5 9.62 4.32 -5.65
C GLU A 5 8.71 4.49 -4.43
N ASP A 6 7.39 4.35 -4.58
CA ASP A 6 6.44 4.37 -3.46
C ASP A 6 6.65 3.17 -2.53
N ILE A 7 6.92 1.99 -3.10
CA ILE A 7 7.20 0.76 -2.33
C ILE A 7 8.54 0.88 -1.59
N GLU A 8 9.57 1.41 -2.25
CA GLU A 8 10.88 1.65 -1.62
C GLU A 8 10.78 2.65 -0.46
N ARG A 9 10.04 3.74 -0.67
CA ARG A 9 9.79 4.75 0.35
C ARG A 9 8.98 4.19 1.53
N TRP A 10 7.98 3.36 1.25
CA TRP A 10 7.22 2.65 2.26
C TRP A 10 8.13 1.70 3.07
N GLU A 11 8.99 0.93 2.42
CA GLU A 11 9.91 0.01 3.11
C GLU A 11 10.87 0.77 4.03
N GLU A 12 11.44 1.88 3.58
CA GLU A 12 12.29 2.76 4.40
C GLU A 12 11.54 3.24 5.65
N ALA A 13 10.30 3.70 5.49
CA ALA A 13 9.46 4.14 6.60
C ALA A 13 9.11 2.99 7.56
N MET A 14 8.82 1.80 7.05
CA MET A 14 8.49 0.64 7.88
C MET A 14 9.68 0.15 8.71
N ARG A 15 10.92 0.27 8.19
CA ARG A 15 12.14 -0.09 8.94
C ARG A 15 12.37 0.76 10.19
N CYS A 16 11.68 1.88 10.36
CA CYS A 16 11.69 2.64 11.62
C CYS A 16 11.00 1.90 12.79
N TYR A 17 10.19 0.87 12.51
CA TYR A 17 9.41 0.14 13.51
C TYR A 17 10.04 -1.22 13.83
N GLU A 18 10.16 -1.54 15.13
CA GLU A 18 10.75 -2.80 15.62
C GLU A 18 10.10 -4.06 15.04
N LEU A 19 8.78 -4.00 14.83
CA LEU A 19 8.00 -5.08 14.21
C LEU A 19 8.57 -5.49 12.84
N PHE A 20 8.92 -4.52 12.01
CA PHE A 20 9.41 -4.75 10.65
C PHE A 20 10.93 -5.00 10.60
N ARG A 21 11.65 -4.78 11.70
CA ARG A 21 13.06 -5.18 11.86
C ARG A 21 13.25 -6.59 12.41
N GLY A 22 12.16 -7.27 12.79
CA GLY A 22 12.20 -8.63 13.31
C GLY A 22 12.40 -8.75 14.82
N GLY A 23 12.38 -7.64 15.57
CA GLY A 23 12.59 -7.66 17.03
C GLY A 23 11.35 -8.10 17.82
N VAL A 24 10.15 -7.95 17.25
CA VAL A 24 8.89 -8.38 17.88
C VAL A 24 8.46 -9.77 17.42
N SER A 25 8.72 -10.12 16.15
CA SER A 25 8.30 -11.37 15.53
C SER A 25 9.26 -11.73 14.40
N LYS A 26 9.50 -13.03 14.19
CA LYS A 26 10.32 -13.56 13.08
C LYS A 26 9.57 -13.61 11.75
N PHE A 27 8.32 -13.15 11.72
CA PHE A 27 7.54 -13.10 10.49
C PHE A 27 8.10 -12.01 9.57
N GLU A 28 8.31 -12.35 8.29
CA GLU A 28 8.87 -11.46 7.27
C GLU A 28 7.83 -10.43 6.79
N TYR A 29 7.49 -9.46 7.64
CA TYR A 29 6.43 -8.49 7.38
C TYR A 29 6.67 -7.66 6.12
N LEU A 30 7.91 -7.24 5.87
CA LEU A 30 8.23 -6.45 4.67
C LEU A 30 7.91 -7.23 3.39
N GLU A 31 8.39 -8.46 3.29
CA GLU A 31 8.16 -9.31 2.12
C GLU A 31 6.68 -9.70 1.99
N TYR A 32 6.00 -9.96 3.11
CA TYR A 32 4.56 -10.22 3.13
C TYR A 32 3.75 -9.07 2.51
N TYR A 33 3.99 -7.83 2.95
CA TYR A 33 3.24 -6.67 2.43
C TYR A 33 3.65 -6.28 1.00
N LYS A 34 4.93 -6.45 0.62
CA LYS A 34 5.36 -6.29 -0.80
C LYS A 34 4.66 -7.30 -1.71
N ALA A 35 4.57 -8.56 -1.28
CA ALA A 35 3.88 -9.60 -2.03
C ALA A 35 2.37 -9.32 -2.16
N LEU A 36 1.74 -8.81 -1.10
CA LEU A 36 0.35 -8.35 -1.17
C LEU A 36 0.16 -7.21 -2.18
N ALA A 37 1.02 -6.19 -2.14
CA ALA A 37 0.95 -5.08 -3.07
C ALA A 37 1.10 -5.54 -4.53
N ARG A 38 2.01 -6.51 -4.76
CA ARG A 38 2.20 -7.12 -6.08
C ARG A 38 0.97 -7.92 -6.52
N SER A 39 0.40 -8.74 -5.64
CA SER A 39 -0.80 -9.54 -5.93
C SER A 39 -1.99 -8.66 -6.31
N ARG A 40 -2.20 -7.55 -5.59
CA ARG A 40 -3.25 -6.58 -5.92
C ARG A 40 -2.97 -5.86 -7.24
N GLY A 41 -1.72 -5.55 -7.53
CA GLY A 41 -1.30 -5.02 -8.83
C GLY A 41 -1.75 -5.94 -9.97
N CYS A 42 -1.48 -7.25 -9.84
CA CYS A 42 -1.91 -8.25 -10.83
C CYS A 42 -3.43 -8.25 -11.05
N GLU A 43 -4.23 -8.19 -9.99
CA GLU A 43 -5.70 -8.13 -10.08
C GLU A 43 -6.20 -6.86 -10.79
N ALA A 44 -5.48 -5.74 -10.62
CA ALA A 44 -5.83 -4.45 -11.20
C ALA A 44 -5.13 -4.14 -12.55
N ARG A 45 -4.29 -5.05 -13.06
CA ARG A 45 -3.42 -4.85 -14.24
C ARG A 45 -2.41 -3.71 -14.10
N TRP A 46 -1.86 -3.56 -12.89
CA TRP A 46 -0.76 -2.65 -12.57
C TRP A 46 0.43 -3.42 -11.99
N GLU A 47 1.59 -2.75 -11.88
CA GLU A 47 2.75 -3.38 -11.24
C GLU A 47 2.49 -3.61 -9.73
N PHE A 48 2.05 -2.56 -9.04
CA PHE A 48 1.62 -2.62 -7.64
C PHE A 48 0.25 -1.97 -7.46
N ALA A 49 -0.49 -2.42 -6.46
CA ALA A 49 -1.68 -1.74 -5.97
C ALA A 49 -1.86 -1.97 -4.47
N VAL A 50 -2.58 -1.07 -3.81
CA VAL A 50 -2.98 -1.22 -2.41
C VAL A 50 -4.50 -1.19 -2.31
N THR A 51 -5.04 -1.83 -1.29
CA THR A 51 -6.49 -1.90 -1.06
C THR A 51 -6.86 -1.11 0.17
N PHE A 52 -7.91 -0.30 0.06
CA PHE A 52 -8.49 0.43 1.18
C PHE A 52 -9.89 -0.11 1.47
N ALA A 53 -10.22 -0.27 2.75
CA ALA A 53 -11.59 -0.49 3.16
C ALA A 53 -12.33 0.84 3.07
N VAL A 54 -13.31 0.93 2.16
CA VAL A 54 -14.17 2.10 1.99
C VAL A 54 -15.63 1.71 2.19
N PRO A 55 -16.51 2.64 2.62
CA PRO A 55 -17.95 2.41 2.66
C PRO A 55 -18.48 1.88 1.33
N GLN A 56 -19.56 1.10 1.37
CA GLN A 56 -20.05 0.40 0.17
C GLN A 56 -20.41 1.36 -0.95
N GLU A 57 -21.01 2.49 -0.59
CA GLU A 57 -21.39 3.60 -1.44
C GLU A 57 -20.22 4.20 -2.22
N GLU A 58 -18.99 4.15 -1.67
CA GLU A 58 -17.78 4.73 -2.27
C GLU A 58 -17.06 3.77 -3.22
N ARG A 59 -17.36 2.46 -3.21
CA ARG A 59 -16.71 1.43 -4.04
C ARG A 59 -16.91 1.61 -5.56
N ARG A 60 -17.77 2.55 -5.99
CA ARG A 60 -18.11 2.79 -7.41
C ARG A 60 -17.33 3.95 -8.05
N ARG A 61 -16.53 4.68 -7.28
CA ARG A 61 -15.82 5.86 -7.77
C ARG A 61 -14.37 5.52 -8.07
N LEU A 62 -13.94 5.76 -9.31
CA LEU A 62 -12.51 5.84 -9.62
C LEU A 62 -11.99 7.19 -9.10
N VAL A 63 -11.03 7.15 -8.19
CA VAL A 63 -10.32 8.33 -7.69
C VAL A 63 -8.87 8.27 -8.14
N THR A 64 -8.35 9.40 -8.61
CA THR A 64 -6.94 9.54 -9.02
C THR A 64 -6.05 10.02 -7.87
N THR A 65 -6.65 10.50 -6.78
CA THR A 65 -5.98 10.98 -5.56
C THR A 65 -6.79 10.59 -4.32
N LEU A 66 -6.10 10.33 -3.22
CA LEU A 66 -6.71 10.12 -1.89
C LEU A 66 -6.94 11.43 -1.14
N LEU A 67 -6.29 12.51 -1.59
CA LEU A 67 -6.45 13.82 -0.98
C LEU A 67 -7.72 14.49 -1.53
N PRO A 68 -8.53 15.15 -0.67
CA PRO A 68 -9.64 15.96 -1.15
C PRO A 68 -9.10 17.10 -2.02
N GLU A 69 -9.88 17.51 -3.02
CA GLU A 69 -9.64 18.76 -3.75
C GLU A 69 -9.54 19.91 -2.73
N PRO A 70 -8.56 20.82 -2.85
CA PRO A 70 -8.49 21.97 -1.97
C PRO A 70 -9.81 22.76 -2.09
N SER A 71 -10.43 23.04 -0.94
CA SER A 71 -11.61 23.89 -0.87
C SER A 71 -11.25 25.25 -1.50
N ARG A 72 -11.98 25.65 -2.54
CA ARG A 72 -11.88 26.98 -3.14
C ARG A 72 -12.28 28.08 -2.16
#